data_AF-A0A4D6N0H1-F1
#
_entry.id   AF-A0A4D6N0H1-F1
#
_cell.length_a   1.000
_cell.length_b   1.000
_cell.length_c   1.000
_cell.angle_alpha   90.00
_cell.angle_beta   90.00
_cell.angle_gamma   90.00
#
_symmetry.space_group_name_H-M   'P 1'
#
loop_
_entity.id
_entity.type
_entity.pdbx_description
1 polymer ?
#
loop_
_entity_poly.entity_id
_entity_poly.type
_entity_poly.pdbx_seq_one_letter_code
_entity_poly.pdbx_strand_id
1 'polypeptide(L)'
;MFENVEFGRDSFAQSLGSIRSYAKHLRLDGVKDTIAIASGKGGVGKSTTAVNLAVALARKCQLKVGLLDVDVYGPSIPTMMNINTKPEVTHDKKMIPIENYGVKCMSIGFLVDKDAPIVWRGPMVSNALEKMTRGVDWGKLDILVMDMPPGTGDVQIAMSQNLQLSGALIVSTPQDVALMDARRGVKMFNKVDVPV
;
A
#
# COMPACT_ATOMS: atom_id res chain seq x y z
N MET A 1 56.06 33.51 14.27
CA MET A 1 54.98 34.50 14.51
C MET A 1 54.32 34.73 13.16
N PHE A 2 53.28 33.94 12.86
CA PHE A 2 52.39 34.18 11.72
C PHE A 2 50.98 33.92 12.23
N GLU A 3 50.22 35.01 12.25
CA GLU A 3 48.80 35.11 12.58
C GLU A 3 47.91 34.57 11.45
N ASN A 4 46.68 34.26 11.84
CA ASN A 4 45.45 34.23 11.04
C ASN A 4 45.26 33.09 10.02
N VAL A 5 44.55 32.06 10.45
CA VAL A 5 43.68 31.25 9.58
C VAL A 5 42.24 31.57 9.98
N GLU A 6 41.60 32.50 9.25
CA GLU A 6 40.15 32.63 9.22
C GLU A 6 39.57 31.37 8.58
N PHE A 7 38.84 30.57 9.36
CA PHE A 7 38.01 29.49 8.82
C PHE A 7 36.79 30.12 8.13
N GLY A 8 36.93 30.41 6.84
CA GLY A 8 35.85 30.81 5.96
C GLY A 8 34.72 29.77 5.96
N ARG A 9 33.51 30.24 6.24
CA ARG A 9 32.24 29.50 6.36
C ARG A 9 31.71 28.90 5.04
N ASP A 10 32.60 28.56 4.10
CA ASP A 10 32.22 28.26 2.72
C ASP A 10 32.37 26.79 2.29
N SER A 11 32.75 25.87 3.19
CA SER A 11 32.84 24.43 2.84
C SER A 11 31.65 23.55 3.24
N PHE A 12 30.65 24.10 3.94
CA PHE A 12 29.42 23.36 4.30
C PHE A 12 28.25 23.55 3.32
N ALA A 13 28.33 24.55 2.43
CA ALA A 13 27.26 24.87 1.47
C ALA A 13 27.33 24.08 0.14
N GLN A 14 28.41 23.36 -0.13
CA GLN A 14 28.59 22.55 -1.36
C GLN A 14 28.02 21.12 -1.29
N SER A 15 27.44 20.70 -0.16
CA SER A 15 26.72 19.41 -0.07
C SER A 15 25.25 19.49 -0.54
N LEU A 16 24.78 20.67 -0.95
CA LEU A 16 23.43 20.91 -1.46
C LEU A 16 23.48 21.04 -2.99
N GLY A 17 23.49 19.90 -3.69
CA GLY A 17 23.60 19.91 -5.15
C GLY A 17 23.19 18.59 -5.81
N SER A 18 21.88 18.38 -5.92
CA SER A 18 21.22 17.43 -6.82
C SER A 18 21.42 15.93 -6.57
N ILE A 19 20.31 15.24 -6.29
CA ILE A 19 19.84 13.97 -6.87
C ILE A 19 18.90 13.33 -5.84
N ARG A 20 17.62 13.71 -5.93
CA ARG A 20 16.49 12.79 -5.89
C ARG A 20 15.33 13.56 -6.48
N SER A 21 15.24 13.45 -7.82
CA SER A 21 13.96 13.49 -8.52
C SER A 21 12.90 12.95 -7.57
N TYR A 22 11.92 13.76 -7.16
CA TYR A 22 10.71 13.24 -6.54
C TYR A 22 10.26 12.08 -7.44
N ALA A 23 10.29 10.86 -6.91
CA ALA A 23 9.91 9.69 -7.67
C ALA A 23 8.51 9.96 -8.21
N LYS A 24 8.39 10.01 -9.54
CA LYS A 24 7.12 10.11 -10.25
C LYS A 24 6.21 9.03 -9.63
N HIS A 25 5.22 9.44 -8.83
CA HIS A 25 4.36 8.49 -8.12
C HIS A 25 3.86 7.46 -9.12
N LEU A 26 4.06 6.18 -8.81
CA LEU A 26 3.69 5.09 -9.70
C LEU A 26 2.17 5.09 -9.82
N ARG A 27 1.69 5.39 -11.03
CA ARG A 27 0.33 5.09 -11.44
C ARG A 27 0.26 3.63 -11.83
N LEU A 28 -0.75 2.94 -11.33
CA LEU A 28 -1.04 1.57 -11.72
C LEU A 28 -1.73 1.60 -13.09
N ASP A 29 -1.19 0.85 -14.05
CA ASP A 29 -1.70 0.83 -15.41
C ASP A 29 -3.19 0.44 -15.42
N GLY A 30 -4.00 1.26 -16.07
CA GLY A 30 -5.44 1.02 -16.23
C GLY A 30 -6.31 1.28 -15.00
N VAL A 31 -5.73 1.78 -13.90
CA VAL A 31 -6.46 2.18 -12.68
C VAL A 31 -6.66 3.70 -12.67
N LYS A 32 -7.92 4.16 -12.58
CA LYS A 32 -8.22 5.61 -12.51
C LYS A 32 -7.91 6.19 -11.13
N ASP A 33 -8.51 5.61 -10.09
CA ASP A 33 -8.38 6.08 -8.71
C ASP A 33 -7.90 4.99 -7.77
N THR A 34 -7.11 5.37 -6.76
CA THR A 34 -6.61 4.45 -5.74
C THR A 34 -6.91 4.99 -4.35
N ILE A 35 -7.55 4.18 -3.51
CA ILE A 35 -7.85 4.54 -2.11
C ILE A 35 -7.12 3.59 -1.17
N ALA A 36 -6.31 4.16 -0.28
CA ALA A 36 -5.63 3.40 0.77
C ALA A 36 -6.54 3.23 1.99
N ILE A 37 -6.75 1.99 2.43
CA ILE A 37 -7.42 1.66 3.69
C ILE A 37 -6.34 1.33 4.70
N ALA A 38 -6.20 2.19 5.70
CA ALA A 38 -5.12 2.09 6.69
C ALA A 38 -5.67 2.12 8.12
N SER A 39 -4.85 1.70 9.06
CA SER A 39 -5.18 1.70 10.48
C SER A 39 -3.92 1.90 11.31
N GLY A 40 -4.04 2.62 12.42
CA GLY A 40 -2.92 2.79 13.34
C GLY A 40 -2.52 1.50 14.09
N LYS A 41 -3.44 0.55 14.22
CA LYS A 41 -3.24 -0.69 14.98
C LYS A 41 -3.88 -1.88 14.27
N GLY A 42 -3.30 -3.07 14.44
CA GLY A 42 -3.91 -4.32 13.99
C GLY A 42 -5.21 -4.65 14.75
N GLY A 43 -6.13 -5.36 14.09
CA GLY A 43 -7.37 -5.86 14.71
C GLY A 43 -8.53 -4.86 14.80
N VAL A 44 -8.42 -3.66 14.22
CA VAL A 44 -9.50 -2.65 14.23
C VAL A 44 -10.58 -2.84 13.15
N GLY A 45 -10.48 -3.90 12.33
CA GLY A 45 -11.42 -4.16 11.23
C GLY A 45 -11.06 -3.51 9.89
N LYS A 46 -9.78 -3.16 9.68
CA LYS A 46 -9.25 -2.58 8.44
C LYS A 46 -9.61 -3.41 7.19
N SER A 47 -9.19 -4.68 7.15
CA SER A 47 -9.44 -5.57 6.01
C SER A 47 -10.93 -5.82 5.78
N THR A 48 -11.71 -5.98 6.87
CA THR A 48 -13.17 -6.09 6.78
C THR A 48 -13.78 -4.85 6.12
N THR A 49 -13.31 -3.65 6.50
CA THR A 49 -13.77 -2.39 5.90
C THR A 49 -13.37 -2.30 4.44
N ALA A 50 -12.13 -2.67 4.09
CA ALA A 50 -11.65 -2.67 2.71
C ALA A 50 -12.48 -3.58 1.80
N VAL A 51 -12.75 -4.82 2.23
CA VAL A 51 -13.59 -5.78 1.50
C VAL A 51 -15.01 -5.25 1.31
N ASN A 52 -15.65 -4.79 2.39
CA ASN A 52 -17.04 -4.32 2.31
C ASN A 52 -17.16 -3.06 1.43
N LEU A 53 -16.20 -2.15 1.53
CA LEU A 53 -16.15 -0.97 0.67
C LEU A 53 -16.00 -1.37 -0.80
N ALA A 54 -15.05 -2.24 -1.12
CA ALA A 54 -14.81 -2.69 -2.49
C ALA A 54 -16.06 -3.37 -3.10
N VAL A 55 -16.68 -4.28 -2.34
CA VAL A 55 -17.90 -4.97 -2.77
C VAL A 55 -19.09 -4.00 -2.90
N ALA A 56 -19.22 -3.02 -2.00
CA ALA A 56 -20.27 -2.01 -2.10
C ALA A 56 -20.10 -1.13 -3.34
N LEU A 57 -18.88 -0.66 -3.62
CA LEU A 57 -18.57 0.12 -4.82
C LEU A 57 -18.87 -0.67 -6.11
N ALA A 58 -18.53 -1.96 -6.14
CA ALA A 58 -18.81 -2.81 -7.29
C ALA A 58 -20.31 -3.04 -7.48
N ARG A 59 -21.03 -3.41 -6.40
CA ARG A 59 -22.42 -3.88 -6.51
C ARG A 59 -23.47 -2.78 -6.43
N LYS A 60 -23.20 -1.71 -5.70
CA LYS A 60 -24.14 -0.60 -5.49
C LYS A 60 -23.85 0.58 -6.42
N CYS A 61 -22.58 0.89 -6.62
CA CYS A 61 -22.17 1.98 -7.52
C CYS A 61 -21.83 1.52 -8.94
N GLN A 62 -21.84 0.20 -9.19
CA GLN A 62 -21.59 -0.40 -10.51
C GLN A 62 -20.22 -0.01 -11.09
N LEU A 63 -19.24 0.22 -10.23
CA LEU A 63 -17.87 0.56 -10.61
C LEU A 63 -17.05 -0.70 -10.91
N LYS A 64 -16.04 -0.57 -11.76
CA LYS A 64 -15.01 -1.61 -11.93
C LYS A 64 -14.01 -1.50 -10.79
N VAL A 65 -14.09 -2.43 -9.84
CA VAL A 65 -13.33 -2.36 -8.59
C VAL A 65 -12.25 -3.42 -8.53
N GLY A 66 -11.05 -2.99 -8.15
CA GLY A 66 -9.98 -3.87 -7.67
C GLY A 66 -9.86 -3.81 -6.15
N LEU A 67 -9.35 -4.89 -5.56
CA LEU A 67 -8.96 -5.00 -4.17
C LEU A 67 -7.55 -5.59 -4.08
N LEU A 68 -6.64 -4.82 -3.51
CA LEU A 68 -5.23 -5.18 -3.36
C LEU A 68 -4.88 -5.30 -1.87
N ASP A 69 -4.58 -6.51 -1.42
CA ASP A 69 -4.10 -6.80 -0.07
C ASP A 69 -2.57 -6.84 -0.03
N VAL A 70 -2.00 -5.89 0.71
CA VAL A 70 -0.55 -5.74 0.91
C VAL A 70 -0.14 -5.99 2.36
N ASP A 71 -1.00 -6.63 3.16
CA ASP A 71 -0.66 -7.09 4.50
C ASP A 71 0.11 -8.41 4.46
N VAL A 72 1.43 -8.30 4.45
CA VAL A 72 2.36 -9.43 4.31
C VAL A 72 2.33 -10.39 5.50
N TYR A 73 1.99 -9.88 6.69
CA TYR A 73 2.13 -10.63 7.95
C TYR A 73 0.84 -11.32 8.38
N GLY A 74 -0.30 -10.91 7.85
CA GLY A 74 -1.60 -11.50 8.19
C GLY A 74 -2.64 -11.30 7.09
N PRO A 75 -2.39 -11.81 5.86
CA PRO A 75 -3.32 -11.61 4.76
C PRO A 75 -4.64 -12.30 5.07
N SER A 76 -5.70 -11.51 5.24
CA SER A 76 -7.04 -12.00 5.58
C SER A 76 -7.99 -11.98 4.39
N ILE A 77 -7.65 -11.22 3.34
CA ILE A 77 -8.49 -11.00 2.17
C ILE A 77 -8.78 -12.28 1.37
N PRO A 78 -7.84 -13.23 1.14
CA PRO A 78 -8.15 -14.48 0.47
C PRO A 78 -9.34 -15.22 1.10
N THR A 79 -9.36 -15.29 2.43
CA THR A 79 -10.43 -15.92 3.20
C THR A 79 -11.72 -15.11 3.12
N MET A 80 -11.66 -13.79 3.32
CA MET A 80 -12.85 -12.92 3.27
C MET A 80 -13.50 -12.86 1.89
N MET A 81 -12.71 -12.98 0.83
CA MET A 81 -13.17 -13.03 -0.56
C MET A 81 -13.50 -14.45 -1.02
N ASN A 82 -13.43 -15.47 -0.15
CA ASN A 82 -13.66 -16.88 -0.48
C ASN A 82 -12.86 -17.37 -1.71
N ILE A 83 -11.57 -17.03 -1.75
CA ILE A 83 -10.65 -17.39 -2.84
C ILE A 83 -9.61 -18.39 -2.32
N ASN A 84 -9.56 -19.56 -2.95
CA ASN A 84 -8.65 -20.66 -2.59
C ASN A 84 -7.74 -21.10 -3.73
N THR A 85 -7.68 -20.32 -4.81
CA THR A 85 -6.85 -20.58 -5.99
C THR A 85 -5.69 -19.60 -6.04
N LYS A 86 -4.61 -19.98 -6.73
CA LYS A 86 -3.49 -19.08 -7.04
C LYS A 86 -3.78 -18.32 -8.34
N PRO A 87 -3.34 -17.05 -8.48
CA PRO A 87 -3.53 -16.29 -9.70
C PRO A 87 -2.80 -16.94 -10.87
N GLU A 88 -3.44 -16.95 -12.03
CA GLU A 88 -2.77 -17.31 -13.28
C GLU A 88 -1.77 -16.22 -13.68
N VAL A 89 -0.79 -16.59 -14.49
CA VAL A 89 0.24 -15.67 -14.98
C VAL A 89 0.18 -15.64 -16.51
N THR A 90 0.08 -14.44 -17.08
CA THR A 90 0.07 -14.22 -18.53
C THR A 90 1.44 -14.54 -19.15
N HIS A 91 1.49 -14.65 -20.49
CA HIS A 91 2.76 -14.79 -21.22
C HIS A 91 3.75 -13.65 -20.93
N ASP A 92 3.24 -12.45 -20.66
CA ASP A 92 4.02 -11.27 -20.28
C ASP A 92 4.43 -11.24 -18.80
N LYS A 93 4.28 -12.38 -18.09
CA LYS A 93 4.62 -12.55 -16.67
C LYS A 93 3.83 -11.63 -15.73
N LYS A 94 2.63 -11.19 -16.11
CA LYS A 94 1.70 -10.47 -15.22
C LYS A 94 0.72 -11.43 -14.56
N MET A 95 0.47 -11.23 -13.28
CA MET A 95 -0.52 -11.99 -12.52
C MET A 95 -1.93 -11.48 -12.85
N ILE A 96 -2.84 -12.39 -13.16
CA ILE A 96 -4.25 -12.09 -13.41
C ILE A 96 -4.97 -12.08 -12.05
N PRO A 97 -5.58 -10.96 -11.63
CA PRO A 97 -6.33 -10.91 -10.38
C PRO A 97 -7.55 -11.82 -10.44
N ILE A 98 -7.83 -12.49 -9.32
CA ILE A 98 -8.94 -13.44 -9.20
C ILE A 98 -10.20 -12.66 -8.88
N GLU A 99 -11.27 -12.87 -9.64
CA GLU A 99 -12.53 -12.16 -9.43
C GLU A 99 -13.47 -12.94 -8.50
N ASN A 100 -13.99 -12.27 -7.47
CA ASN A 100 -15.14 -12.77 -6.71
C ASN A 100 -15.98 -11.60 -6.20
N TYR A 101 -17.28 -11.83 -5.97
CA TYR A 101 -18.24 -10.82 -5.55
C TYR A 101 -18.29 -9.55 -6.45
N GLY A 102 -17.88 -9.68 -7.71
CA GLY A 102 -17.76 -8.57 -8.68
C GLY A 102 -16.54 -7.67 -8.47
N VAL A 103 -15.55 -8.13 -7.71
CA VAL A 103 -14.31 -7.40 -7.40
C VAL A 103 -13.11 -8.22 -7.86
N LYS A 104 -12.20 -7.60 -8.62
CA LYS A 104 -10.91 -8.20 -8.95
C LYS A 104 -10.00 -8.15 -7.73
N CYS A 105 -9.54 -9.29 -7.24
CA CYS A 105 -8.79 -9.39 -6.01
C CYS A 105 -7.36 -9.87 -6.28
N MET A 106 -6.39 -9.21 -5.63
CA MET A 106 -5.01 -9.66 -5.55
C MET A 106 -4.53 -9.54 -4.11
N SER A 107 -3.93 -10.59 -3.57
CA SER A 107 -3.40 -10.61 -2.21
C SER A 107 -2.03 -11.27 -2.20
N ILE A 108 -1.12 -10.73 -1.38
CA ILE A 108 0.15 -11.39 -1.11
C ILE A 108 -0.07 -12.78 -0.49
N GLY A 109 -1.21 -13.00 0.18
CA GLY A 109 -1.67 -14.28 0.69
C GLY A 109 -1.84 -15.36 -0.39
N PHE A 110 -1.96 -15.00 -1.67
CA PHE A 110 -1.98 -15.98 -2.77
C PHE A 110 -0.59 -16.49 -3.16
N LEU A 111 0.45 -15.73 -2.83
CA LEU A 111 1.83 -16.03 -3.20
C LEU A 111 2.57 -16.82 -2.11
N VAL A 112 1.98 -16.93 -0.92
CA VAL A 112 2.50 -17.72 0.20
C VAL A 112 1.74 -19.02 0.36
N ASP A 113 2.47 -20.09 0.68
CA ASP A 113 1.86 -21.35 1.09
C ASP A 113 1.40 -21.23 2.55
N LYS A 114 0.13 -21.55 2.80
CA LYS A 114 -0.56 -21.34 4.08
C LYS A 114 0.02 -22.17 5.23
N ASP A 115 0.72 -23.26 4.92
CA ASP A 115 1.19 -24.24 5.91
C ASP A 115 2.68 -24.08 6.27
N ALA A 116 3.40 -23.15 5.64
CA ALA A 116 4.82 -22.95 5.87
C ALA A 116 5.07 -21.71 6.76
N PRO A 117 5.79 -21.82 7.89
CA PRO A 117 6.28 -20.66 8.61
C PRO A 117 7.33 -19.93 7.76
N ILE A 118 6.91 -18.92 7.01
CA ILE A 118 7.79 -18.10 6.17
C ILE A 118 8.34 -16.95 7.00
N VAL A 119 9.66 -16.91 7.16
CA VAL A 119 10.35 -15.75 7.73
C VAL A 119 10.50 -14.69 6.64
N TRP A 120 9.61 -13.69 6.66
CA TRP A 120 9.70 -12.54 5.77
C TRP A 120 10.90 -11.66 6.11
N ARG A 121 11.95 -11.73 5.29
CA ARG A 121 13.08 -10.79 5.34
C ARG A 121 12.74 -9.53 4.54
N GLY A 122 13.27 -8.38 4.95
CA GLY A 122 13.01 -7.07 4.31
C GLY A 122 13.07 -7.09 2.76
N PRO A 123 14.12 -7.64 2.12
CA PRO A 123 14.18 -7.72 0.66
C PRO A 123 13.05 -8.53 0.01
N MET A 124 12.57 -9.59 0.67
CA MET A 124 11.45 -10.39 0.16
C MET A 124 10.14 -9.60 0.18
N VAL A 125 9.92 -8.84 1.26
CA VAL A 125 8.75 -7.96 1.39
C VAL A 125 8.75 -6.91 0.29
N SER A 126 9.87 -6.20 0.10
CA SER A 126 9.99 -5.20 -0.96
C SER A 126 9.76 -5.77 -2.35
N ASN A 127 10.34 -6.93 -2.66
CA ASN A 127 10.15 -7.60 -3.96
C ASN A 127 8.70 -8.06 -4.16
N ALA A 128 8.04 -8.56 -3.13
CA ALA A 128 6.63 -8.95 -3.21
C ALA A 128 5.75 -7.72 -3.45
N LEU A 129 5.97 -6.62 -2.74
CA LEU A 129 5.22 -5.38 -2.95
C LEU A 129 5.44 -4.78 -4.35
N GLU A 130 6.67 -4.84 -4.87
CA GLU A 130 6.93 -4.43 -6.25
C GLU A 130 6.18 -5.31 -7.26
N LYS A 131 6.18 -6.63 -7.07
CA LYS A 131 5.39 -7.55 -7.91
C LYS A 131 3.90 -7.29 -7.82
N MET A 132 3.37 -6.97 -6.64
CA MET A 132 1.96 -6.71 -6.42
C MET A 132 1.50 -5.36 -6.99
N THR A 133 2.40 -4.39 -7.08
CA THR A 133 2.12 -3.07 -7.67
C THR A 133 2.33 -3.06 -9.17
N ARG A 134 3.41 -3.65 -9.70
CA ARG A 134 3.75 -3.57 -11.14
C ARG A 134 3.39 -4.82 -11.93
N GLY A 135 3.32 -5.96 -11.27
CA GLY A 135 3.19 -7.28 -11.89
C GLY A 135 1.75 -7.80 -11.94
N VAL A 136 0.74 -6.95 -11.81
CA VAL A 136 -0.67 -7.35 -11.84
C VAL A 136 -1.35 -6.73 -13.06
N ASP A 137 -2.09 -7.54 -13.80
CA ASP A 137 -2.93 -7.08 -14.91
C ASP A 137 -4.34 -6.74 -14.44
N TRP A 138 -4.50 -5.52 -13.94
CA TRP A 138 -5.81 -5.02 -13.46
C TRP A 138 -6.82 -4.83 -14.60
N GLY A 139 -6.37 -4.69 -15.85
CA GLY A 139 -7.19 -4.19 -16.95
C GLY A 139 -7.67 -2.77 -16.67
N LYS A 140 -8.95 -2.46 -16.98
CA LYS A 140 -9.54 -1.14 -16.72
C LYS A 140 -10.32 -1.16 -15.41
N LEU A 141 -9.86 -0.41 -14.41
CA LEU A 141 -10.54 -0.18 -13.13
C LEU A 141 -10.93 1.28 -12.97
N ASP A 142 -12.10 1.51 -12.41
CA ASP A 142 -12.51 2.82 -11.92
C ASP A 142 -11.85 3.12 -10.58
N ILE A 143 -11.73 2.11 -9.72
CA ILE A 143 -11.15 2.27 -8.39
C ILE A 143 -10.41 1.03 -7.94
N LEU A 144 -9.24 1.22 -7.32
CA LEU A 144 -8.50 0.21 -6.60
C LEU A 144 -8.52 0.53 -5.10
N VAL A 145 -9.09 -0.38 -4.31
CA VAL A 145 -9.06 -0.34 -2.85
C VAL A 145 -7.82 -1.09 -2.37
N MET A 146 -6.96 -0.43 -1.60
CA MET A 146 -5.73 -1.02 -1.09
C MET A 146 -5.83 -1.28 0.41
N ASP A 147 -5.77 -2.54 0.83
CA ASP A 147 -5.69 -2.91 2.24
C ASP A 147 -4.23 -2.83 2.71
N MET A 148 -3.89 -1.74 3.37
CA MET A 148 -2.52 -1.43 3.79
C MET A 148 -2.11 -2.28 5.01
N PRO A 149 -0.84 -2.61 5.24
CA PRO A 149 -0.43 -3.21 6.51
C PRO A 149 -0.74 -2.26 7.69
N PRO A 150 -0.88 -2.78 8.92
CA PRO A 150 -1.17 -1.97 10.09
C PRO A 150 0.02 -1.09 10.51
N GLY A 151 -0.29 0.06 11.11
CA GLY A 151 0.67 0.92 11.81
C GLY A 151 1.02 2.20 11.07
N THR A 152 2.29 2.58 11.17
CA THR A 152 2.97 3.60 10.35
C THR A 152 4.40 3.13 10.03
N GLY A 153 4.57 1.82 9.84
CA GLY A 153 5.87 1.21 9.61
C GLY A 153 6.39 1.44 8.19
N ASP A 154 7.63 1.03 7.94
CA ASP A 154 8.34 1.29 6.68
C ASP A 154 7.58 0.81 5.44
N VAL A 155 6.83 -0.29 5.53
CA VAL A 155 6.03 -0.80 4.40
C VAL A 155 4.91 0.16 4.01
N GLN A 156 4.18 0.69 4.99
CA GLN A 156 3.07 1.61 4.72
C GLN A 156 3.58 2.95 4.17
N ILE A 157 4.71 3.43 4.69
CA ILE A 157 5.37 4.64 4.20
C ILE A 157 5.86 4.41 2.76
N ALA A 158 6.57 3.32 2.50
CA ALA A 158 7.07 2.99 1.17
C ALA A 158 5.94 2.88 0.15
N MET A 159 4.83 2.23 0.50
CA MET A 159 3.66 2.11 -0.37
C MET A 159 3.00 3.47 -0.64
N SER A 160 2.87 4.31 0.38
CA SER A 160 2.27 5.65 0.26
C SER A 160 3.16 6.63 -0.51
N GLN A 161 4.48 6.46 -0.48
CA GLN A 161 5.43 7.26 -1.26
C GLN A 161 5.52 6.80 -2.70
N ASN A 162 5.50 5.48 -2.93
CA ASN A 162 5.74 4.91 -4.25
C ASN A 162 4.50 4.96 -5.14
N LEU A 163 3.28 4.93 -4.57
CA LEU A 163 2.04 4.91 -5.32
C LEU A 163 1.35 6.26 -5.32
N GLN A 164 0.65 6.56 -6.42
CA GLN A 164 -0.26 7.70 -6.44
C GLN A 164 -1.59 7.30 -5.81
N LEU A 165 -1.84 7.81 -4.61
CA LEU A 165 -3.11 7.63 -3.89
C LEU A 165 -4.02 8.83 -4.14
N SER A 166 -5.28 8.57 -4.52
CA SER A 166 -6.33 9.60 -4.64
C SER A 166 -6.85 10.03 -3.26
N GLY A 167 -6.74 9.16 -2.27
CA GLY A 167 -7.10 9.42 -0.89
C GLY A 167 -6.82 8.22 0.02
N ALA A 168 -7.04 8.41 1.32
CA ALA A 168 -6.90 7.38 2.33
C ALA A 168 -8.11 7.38 3.27
N LEU A 169 -8.47 6.21 3.78
CA LEU A 169 -9.48 6.01 4.82
C LEU A 169 -8.80 5.39 6.04
N ILE A 170 -8.91 6.04 7.19
CA ILE A 170 -8.36 5.53 8.45
C ILE A 170 -9.43 4.80 9.25
N VAL A 171 -9.23 3.51 9.45
CA VAL A 171 -10.07 2.67 10.30
C VAL A 171 -9.51 2.67 11.73
N SER A 172 -10.39 2.87 12.71
CA SER A 172 -10.04 2.82 14.13
C SER A 172 -11.22 2.32 14.96
N THR A 173 -10.97 2.12 16.26
CA THR A 173 -11.99 1.80 17.26
C THR A 173 -12.02 2.89 18.33
N PRO A 174 -13.08 2.99 19.16
CA PRO A 174 -13.18 4.02 20.20
C PRO A 174 -12.12 3.94 21.31
N GLN A 175 -11.25 2.92 21.31
CA GLN A 175 -10.22 2.74 22.32
C GLN A 175 -9.12 3.81 22.17
N ASP A 176 -8.72 4.44 23.26
CA ASP A 176 -7.75 5.53 23.26
C ASP A 176 -6.45 5.21 22.51
N VAL A 177 -5.92 3.99 22.72
CA VAL A 177 -4.69 3.54 22.03
C VAL A 177 -4.90 3.49 20.51
N ALA A 178 -6.04 2.98 20.05
CA ALA A 178 -6.36 2.93 18.62
C ALA A 178 -6.58 4.34 18.03
N LEU A 179 -7.17 5.26 18.79
CA LEU A 179 -7.34 6.66 18.39
C LEU A 179 -6.00 7.40 18.29
N MET A 180 -5.07 7.17 19.24
CA MET A 180 -3.72 7.73 19.19
C MET A 180 -2.98 7.30 17.93
N ASP A 181 -3.02 6.00 17.60
CA ASP A 181 -2.35 5.50 16.41
C ASP A 181 -3.06 5.94 15.11
N ALA A 182 -4.39 6.03 15.10
CA ALA A 182 -5.13 6.61 13.98
C ALA A 182 -4.71 8.06 13.70
N ARG A 183 -4.57 8.90 14.74
CA ARG A 183 -4.06 10.28 14.59
C ARG A 183 -2.64 10.32 14.01
N ARG A 184 -1.78 9.35 14.33
CA ARG A 184 -0.45 9.23 13.72
C ARG A 184 -0.55 8.87 12.24
N GLY A 185 -1.45 7.94 11.89
CA GLY A 185 -1.75 7.58 10.50
C GLY A 185 -2.21 8.77 9.66
N VAL A 186 -3.15 9.58 10.17
CA VAL A 186 -3.59 10.83 9.52
C VAL A 186 -2.41 11.77 9.27
N LYS A 187 -1.57 12.00 10.28
CA LYS A 187 -0.38 12.85 10.15
C LYS A 187 0.61 12.33 9.11
N MET A 188 0.74 11.01 8.95
CA MET A 188 1.62 10.40 7.95
C MET A 188 1.08 10.65 6.53
N PHE A 189 -0.21 10.42 6.27
CA PHE A 189 -0.80 10.70 4.94
C PHE A 189 -0.75 12.19 4.58
N ASN A 190 -0.97 13.09 5.56
CA ASN A 190 -0.80 14.52 5.34
C ASN A 190 0.63 14.92 4.95
N LYS A 191 1.66 14.18 5.41
CA LYS A 191 3.07 14.45 5.03
C LYS A 191 3.40 14.02 3.61
N VAL A 192 2.59 13.15 3.01
CA VAL A 192 2.74 12.69 1.63
C VAL A 192 1.63 13.24 0.73
N ASP A 193 0.94 14.31 1.18
CA ASP A 193 -0.10 15.03 0.46
C ASP A 193 -1.27 14.15 -0.02
N VAL A 194 -1.61 13.11 0.75
CA VAL A 194 -2.74 12.23 0.48
C VAL A 194 -3.95 12.69 1.32
N PRO A 195 -5.10 13.03 0.69
CA PRO A 195 -6.33 13.38 1.40
C PRO A 195 -6.81 12.23 2.31
N VAL A 196 -7.26 12.56 3.52
CA VAL A 196 -7.79 11.60 4.51
C VAL A 196 -9.23 11.94 4.88
#